data_AF-A0A9E1HHP6-F1
#
_entry.id   AF-A0A9E1HHP6-F1
#
_cell.length_a   1.000
_cell.length_b   1.000
_cell.length_c   1.000
_cell.angle_alpha   90.00
_cell.angle_beta   90.00
_cell.angle_gamma   90.00
#
_symmetry.space_group_name_H-M   'P 1'
#
loop_
_entity.id
_entity.type
_entity.pdbx_description
1 polymer ?
#
loop_
_entity_poly.entity_id
_entity_poly.type
_entity_poly.pdbx_seq_one_letter_code
_entity_poly.pdbx_strand_id
1 'polypeptide(L)'
;MKKKQGFTLIELLAVIVILAVIALIATPLIMGTITKAKINSFKDSMYGVLKSAEQYVGEKLLESENSYPGEFINLTNQDKLNYKGSKINGEVMITKDGSVNIKAVYGDSCYYKNESDKEILSFKGNCDKLYTYNGVYGIPTDANEFETEVLDNGKISIKKYKGPTNTIVNIPETINGKLVVKIDSYAFRWMKLTKVRIPNSVERMEWGSFMGNNLNEIIFPKNEYTYSGANFISNNMPEEKAWIYHRTVDGLEDRKVLNSYAGADKKVNVPSLIEVLLSWSLTNREEVILNEGLKIMHDFSLSEHQFTEIRIPSTVTNIGTDVLRLSPTNDHFQKIINKTGRAFDWGLITGTTSTGAFVTGVVHHPNGDIQVVSE
;
A
#
# COMPACT_ATOMS: atom_id res chain seq x y z
N MET A 1 -15.00 82.35 32.43
CA MET A 1 -14.51 81.03 32.91
C MET A 1 -15.36 79.93 32.28
N LYS A 2 -14.80 79.06 31.44
CA LYS A 2 -15.54 77.90 30.89
C LYS A 2 -15.68 76.84 31.99
N LYS A 3 -16.91 76.42 32.33
CA LYS A 3 -17.16 75.26 33.21
C LYS A 3 -16.55 74.03 32.53
N LYS A 4 -15.54 73.43 33.14
CA LYS A 4 -15.06 72.09 32.74
C LYS A 4 -16.12 71.10 33.23
N GLN A 5 -16.89 70.52 32.31
CA GLN A 5 -17.77 69.39 32.61
C GLN A 5 -16.87 68.17 32.86
N GLY A 6 -16.85 67.68 34.10
CA GLY A 6 -16.19 66.43 34.47
C GLY A 6 -17.14 65.25 34.28
N PHE A 7 -16.59 64.08 33.99
CA PHE A 7 -17.36 62.83 33.94
C PHE A 7 -17.95 62.49 35.31
N THR A 8 -19.15 61.94 35.31
CA THR A 8 -19.78 61.39 36.51
C THR A 8 -19.23 59.99 36.81
N LEU A 9 -19.26 59.59 38.08
CA LEU A 9 -18.79 58.26 38.50
C LEU A 9 -19.58 57.12 37.82
N ILE A 10 -20.87 57.35 37.51
CA ILE A 10 -21.70 56.34 36.86
C ILE A 10 -21.32 56.16 35.39
N GLU A 11 -20.96 57.23 34.69
CA GLU A 11 -20.45 57.17 33.31
C GLU A 11 -19.11 56.44 33.27
N LEU A 12 -18.22 56.70 34.23
CA LEU A 12 -16.94 56.01 34.33
C LEU A 12 -17.12 54.51 34.56
N LEU A 13 -18.04 54.12 35.46
CA LEU A 13 -18.35 52.72 35.73
C LEU A 13 -18.92 52.01 34.50
N ALA A 14 -19.88 52.64 33.81
CA ALA A 14 -20.49 52.07 32.61
C ALA A 14 -19.45 51.82 31.50
N VAL A 15 -18.50 52.74 31.30
CA VAL A 15 -17.42 52.59 30.32
C VAL A 15 -16.49 51.43 30.70
N ILE A 16 -16.09 51.31 31.97
CA ILE A 16 -15.22 50.21 32.42
C ILE A 16 -15.90 48.86 32.23
N VAL A 17 -17.19 48.75 32.57
CA VAL A 17 -17.98 47.52 32.38
C VAL A 17 -18.06 47.15 30.89
N ILE A 18 -18.34 48.11 30.02
CA ILE A 18 -18.40 47.87 28.57
C ILE A 18 -17.03 47.42 28.05
N LEU A 19 -15.93 48.06 28.45
CA LEU A 19 -14.58 47.68 28.03
C LEU A 19 -14.18 46.30 28.53
N ALA A 20 -14.56 45.94 29.77
CA ALA A 20 -14.31 44.61 30.33
C ALA A 20 -15.04 43.52 29.54
N VAL A 21 -16.30 43.75 29.16
CA VAL A 21 -17.08 42.82 28.35
C VAL A 21 -16.49 42.66 26.94
N ILE A 22 -16.10 43.77 26.29
CA ILE A 22 -15.45 43.73 24.98
C ILE A 22 -14.12 42.97 25.05
N ALA A 23 -13.29 43.25 26.07
CA ALA A 23 -12.01 42.57 26.26
C ALA A 23 -12.18 41.07 26.50
N LEU A 24 -13.20 40.67 27.26
CA LEU A 24 -13.53 39.27 27.53
C LEU A 24 -13.89 38.51 26.25
N ILE A 25 -14.65 39.13 25.33
CA ILE A 25 -15.03 38.52 24.05
C ILE A 25 -13.86 38.57 23.04
N ALA A 26 -13.10 39.67 23.01
CA ALA A 26 -12.04 39.87 22.04
C ALA A 26 -10.81 39.00 22.29
N THR A 27 -10.45 38.75 23.56
CA THR A 27 -9.20 38.04 23.91
C THR A 27 -9.13 36.62 23.32
N PRO A 28 -10.16 35.76 23.45
CA PRO A 28 -10.13 34.43 22.83
C PRO A 28 -10.03 34.47 21.30
N LEU A 29 -10.70 35.43 20.66
CA LEU A 29 -10.68 35.60 19.20
C LEU A 29 -9.28 36.00 18.71
N ILE A 30 -8.67 37.00 19.37
CA ILE A 30 -7.31 37.46 19.06
C ILE A 30 -6.30 36.34 19.33
N MET A 31 -6.46 35.58 20.41
CA MET A 31 -5.56 34.46 20.71
C MET A 31 -5.70 33.32 19.67
N GLY A 32 -6.92 33.07 19.19
CA GLY A 32 -7.18 32.12 18.12
C GLY A 32 -6.53 32.53 16.79
N THR A 33 -6.61 33.81 16.41
CA THR A 33 -5.98 34.31 15.17
C THR A 33 -4.45 34.28 15.27
N ILE A 34 -3.88 34.65 16.42
CA ILE A 34 -2.43 34.55 16.67
C ILE A 34 -1.98 33.09 16.58
N THR A 35 -2.71 32.17 17.20
CA THR A 35 -2.36 30.74 17.18
C THR A 35 -2.39 30.18 15.75
N LYS A 36 -3.43 30.51 14.98
CA LYS A 36 -3.52 30.12 13.56
C LYS A 36 -2.38 30.71 12.73
N ALA A 37 -2.04 31.98 12.93
CA ALA A 37 -0.94 32.62 12.22
C ALA A 37 0.41 31.95 12.54
N LYS A 38 0.65 31.60 13.81
CA LYS A 38 1.86 30.87 14.22
C LYS A 38 1.93 29.46 13.62
N ILE A 39 0.82 28.72 13.61
CA ILE A 39 0.77 27.38 12.99
C ILE A 39 1.04 27.47 11.49
N ASN A 40 0.48 28.45 10.79
CA ASN A 40 0.74 28.64 9.36
C ASN A 40 2.20 28.98 9.10
N SER A 41 2.79 29.89 9.88
CA SER A 41 4.22 30.21 9.78
C SER A 41 5.13 29.00 10.07
N PHE A 42 4.72 28.13 10.99
CA PHE A 42 5.40 26.86 11.24
C PHE A 42 5.30 25.91 10.04
N LYS A 43 4.11 25.75 9.44
CA LYS A 43 3.92 24.98 8.21
C LYS A 43 4.74 25.53 7.03
N ASP A 44 4.82 26.85 6.89
CA ASP A 44 5.64 27.50 5.86
C ASP A 44 7.13 27.19 6.06
N SER A 45 7.59 27.16 7.32
CA SER A 45 8.95 26.74 7.65
C SER A 45 9.18 25.27 7.29
N MET A 46 8.22 24.37 7.55
CA MET A 46 8.30 22.96 7.16
C MET A 46 8.39 22.78 5.64
N TYR A 47 7.63 23.55 4.86
CA TYR A 47 7.76 23.54 3.39
C TYR A 47 9.14 24.06 2.95
N GLY A 48 9.68 25.07 3.62
CA GLY A 48 11.05 25.53 3.40
C GLY A 48 12.10 24.43 3.64
N VAL A 49 11.93 23.66 4.72
CA VAL A 49 12.80 22.50 5.02
C VAL A 49 12.67 21.42 3.95
N LEU A 50 11.44 21.03 3.57
CA LEU A 50 11.20 20.04 2.53
C LEU A 50 11.90 20.43 1.22
N LYS A 51 11.73 21.68 0.78
CA LYS A 51 12.40 22.20 -0.41
C LYS A 51 13.92 22.16 -0.31
N SER A 52 14.47 22.50 0.85
CA SER A 52 15.93 22.41 1.07
C SER A 52 16.43 20.97 1.04
N ALA A 53 15.65 20.02 1.57
CA ALA A 53 16.00 18.60 1.58
C ALA A 53 15.90 17.98 0.18
N GLU A 54 14.88 18.36 -0.60
CA GLU A 54 14.75 17.99 -2.02
C GLU A 54 15.96 18.48 -2.83
N GLN A 55 16.39 19.73 -2.63
CA GLN A 55 17.58 20.26 -3.27
C GLN A 55 18.84 19.47 -2.87
N TYR A 56 19.01 19.22 -1.57
CA TYR A 56 20.14 18.45 -1.04
C TYR A 56 20.21 17.04 -1.64
N VAL A 57 19.07 16.34 -1.76
CA VAL A 57 18.98 15.05 -2.45
C VAL A 57 19.35 15.16 -3.92
N GLY A 58 18.85 16.18 -4.60
CA GLY A 58 19.17 16.42 -6.01
C GLY A 58 20.67 16.57 -6.23
N GLU A 59 21.36 17.34 -5.37
CA GLU A 59 22.82 17.49 -5.40
C GLU A 59 23.53 16.15 -5.15
N LYS A 60 23.10 15.37 -4.16
CA LYS A 60 23.72 14.08 -3.84
C LYS A 60 23.54 13.03 -4.93
N LEU A 61 22.38 12.97 -5.57
CA LEU A 61 22.12 12.04 -6.67
C LEU A 61 22.98 12.35 -7.90
N LEU A 62 23.26 13.64 -8.16
CA LEU A 62 24.18 14.06 -9.23
C LEU A 62 25.63 13.66 -8.94
N GLU A 63 26.07 13.72 -7.69
CA GLU A 63 27.44 13.39 -7.27
C GLU A 63 27.73 11.87 -7.26
N SER A 64 26.70 11.03 -7.14
CA SER A 64 26.83 9.60 -6.79
C SER A 64 26.24 8.63 -7.83
N GLU A 65 26.16 9.04 -9.11
CA GLU A 65 25.58 8.25 -10.20
C GLU A 65 24.16 7.71 -9.86
N ASN A 66 23.30 8.56 -9.29
CA ASN A 66 21.94 8.24 -8.83
C ASN A 66 21.85 7.22 -7.69
N SER A 67 22.89 7.06 -6.86
CA SER A 67 22.87 6.15 -5.71
C SER A 67 22.84 6.89 -4.37
N TYR A 68 21.70 6.84 -3.68
CA TYR A 68 21.54 7.43 -2.36
C TYR A 68 21.10 6.38 -1.32
N PRO A 69 21.81 6.22 -0.19
CA PRO A 69 21.51 5.17 0.79
C PRO A 69 20.25 5.43 1.64
N GLY A 70 19.67 6.63 1.54
CA GLY A 70 18.67 7.14 2.47
C GLY A 70 19.33 7.72 3.73
N GLU A 71 18.74 8.74 4.35
CA GLU A 71 19.22 9.25 5.63
C GLU A 71 18.11 9.91 6.45
N PHE A 72 18.37 10.06 7.75
CA PHE A 72 17.55 10.85 8.66
C PHE A 72 18.31 12.11 9.08
N ILE A 73 17.68 13.27 8.88
CA ILE A 73 18.23 14.59 9.21
C ILE A 73 17.47 15.15 10.41
N ASN A 74 18.14 15.24 11.56
CA ASN A 74 17.60 15.88 12.75
C ASN A 74 17.66 17.42 12.62
N LEU A 75 16.51 18.09 12.66
CA LEU A 75 16.38 19.53 12.42
C LEU A 75 16.77 20.39 13.63
N THR A 76 16.88 19.79 14.83
CA THR A 76 17.25 20.51 16.05
C THR A 76 18.74 20.83 16.10
N ASN A 77 19.56 20.04 15.39
CA ASN A 77 21.02 20.02 15.53
C ASN A 77 21.79 20.32 14.22
N GLN A 78 21.17 20.87 13.16
CA GLN A 78 21.80 20.87 11.84
C GLN A 78 21.95 22.19 11.09
N ASP A 79 23.14 22.29 10.48
CA ASP A 79 23.61 23.22 9.45
C ASP A 79 23.48 22.65 8.01
N LYS A 80 23.01 21.40 7.83
CA LYS A 80 22.97 20.75 6.49
C LYS A 80 21.90 21.31 5.56
N LEU A 81 20.75 21.71 6.11
CA LEU A 81 19.62 22.22 5.35
C LEU A 81 19.50 23.71 5.57
N ASN A 82 19.62 24.47 4.48
CA ASN A 82 19.48 25.92 4.51
C ASN A 82 18.08 26.31 4.04
N TYR A 83 17.23 26.71 5.00
CA TYR A 83 15.85 27.10 4.72
C TYR A 83 15.51 28.43 5.39
N LYS A 84 14.55 29.14 4.79
CA LYS A 84 13.96 30.33 5.38
C LYS A 84 12.83 29.92 6.32
N GLY A 85 12.84 30.42 7.55
CA GLY A 85 11.78 30.15 8.52
C GLY A 85 12.26 30.11 9.96
N SER A 86 11.36 29.70 10.85
CA SER A 86 11.69 29.47 12.25
C SER A 86 12.35 28.09 12.42
N LYS A 87 13.21 27.95 13.43
CA LYS A 87 13.81 26.66 13.79
C LYS A 87 12.71 25.63 14.08
N ILE A 88 12.85 24.44 13.51
CA ILE A 88 11.90 23.34 13.63
C ILE A 88 12.47 22.27 14.53
N ASN A 89 11.71 21.83 15.53
CA ASN A 89 12.01 20.61 16.29
C ASN A 89 11.39 19.42 15.55
N GLY A 90 12.22 18.65 14.86
CA GLY A 90 11.74 17.56 14.01
C GLY A 90 12.84 16.83 13.27
N GLU A 91 12.42 16.03 12.30
CA GLU A 91 13.28 15.15 11.52
C GLU A 91 12.78 15.07 10.08
N VAL A 92 13.71 15.11 9.13
CA VAL A 92 13.47 14.78 7.73
C VAL A 92 13.98 13.37 7.48
N MET A 93 13.14 12.55 6.85
CA MET A 93 13.49 11.22 6.36
C MET A 93 13.60 11.28 4.85
N ILE A 94 14.77 10.91 4.34
CA ILE A 94 15.04 10.76 2.93
C ILE A 94 15.19 9.27 2.63
N THR A 95 14.38 8.75 1.73
CA THR A 95 14.40 7.35 1.32
C THR A 95 15.43 7.09 0.22
N LYS A 96 15.69 5.82 -0.10
CA LYS A 96 16.71 5.41 -1.09
C LYS A 96 16.37 5.84 -2.52
N ASP A 97 15.09 5.95 -2.82
CA ASP A 97 14.54 6.46 -4.07
C ASP A 97 14.49 8.00 -4.12
N GLY A 98 14.95 8.68 -3.07
CA GLY A 98 15.03 10.14 -3.00
C GLY A 98 13.78 10.83 -2.45
N SER A 99 12.71 10.11 -2.13
CA SER A 99 11.51 10.73 -1.56
C SER A 99 11.81 11.38 -0.22
N VAL A 100 11.30 12.60 -0.05
CA VAL A 100 11.53 13.44 1.14
C VAL A 100 10.25 13.50 1.98
N ASN A 101 10.38 13.11 3.24
CA ASN A 101 9.28 13.09 4.21
C ASN A 101 9.70 13.84 5.48
N ILE A 102 8.79 14.54 6.14
CA ILE A 102 9.10 15.33 7.33
C ILE A 102 8.11 15.02 8.45
N LYS A 103 8.61 15.01 9.69
CA LYS A 103 7.80 15.11 10.91
C LYS A 103 8.38 16.15 11.84
N ALA A 104 7.55 16.88 12.54
CA ALA A 104 7.97 17.93 13.46
C ALA A 104 6.92 18.18 14.55
N VAL A 105 7.37 18.66 15.70
CA VAL A 105 6.52 18.96 16.85
C VAL A 105 6.36 20.47 17.00
N TYR A 106 5.13 20.92 17.18
CA TYR A 106 4.82 22.31 17.55
C TYR A 106 3.73 22.33 18.62
N GLY A 107 4.06 22.88 19.80
CA GLY A 107 3.19 22.81 20.97
C GLY A 107 3.00 21.37 21.44
N ASP A 108 1.74 20.95 21.59
CA ASP A 108 1.33 19.59 22.00
C ASP A 108 0.95 18.69 20.81
N SER A 109 1.30 19.09 19.59
CA SER A 109 0.85 18.45 18.36
C SER A 109 2.00 18.06 17.45
N CYS A 110 1.84 16.91 16.79
CA CYS A 110 2.74 16.43 15.76
C CYS A 110 2.21 16.84 14.39
N TYR A 111 3.12 17.31 13.54
CA TYR A 111 2.89 17.66 12.15
C TYR A 111 3.77 16.77 11.29
N TYR A 112 3.23 16.21 10.22
CA TYR A 112 4.01 15.41 9.30
C TYR A 112 3.50 15.57 7.88
N LYS A 113 4.37 15.30 6.92
CA LYS A 113 4.04 15.27 5.52
C LYS A 113 4.91 14.23 4.83
N ASN A 114 4.28 13.32 4.10
CA ASN A 114 4.97 12.48 3.14
C ASN A 114 5.02 13.15 1.77
N GLU A 115 5.92 12.71 0.90
CA GLU A 115 6.01 13.22 -0.48
C GLU A 115 4.65 13.18 -1.19
N SER A 116 3.93 12.06 -1.07
CA SER A 116 2.60 11.83 -1.67
C SER A 116 1.47 12.68 -1.08
N ASP A 117 1.66 13.25 0.11
CA ASP A 117 0.61 14.03 0.78
C ASP A 117 0.50 15.41 0.14
N LYS A 118 -0.73 15.89 -0.07
CA LYS A 118 -0.98 17.22 -0.67
C LYS A 118 -0.63 18.37 0.27
N GLU A 119 -0.72 18.13 1.58
CA GLU A 119 -0.53 19.13 2.61
C GLU A 119 0.07 18.51 3.88
N ILE A 120 0.55 19.37 4.79
CA ILE A 120 1.00 18.95 6.10
C ILE A 120 -0.20 18.54 6.95
N LEU A 121 -0.21 17.25 7.32
CA LEU A 121 -1.14 16.61 8.23
C LEU A 121 -0.70 16.84 9.68
N SER A 122 -1.65 16.72 10.62
CA SER A 122 -1.35 16.90 12.05
C SER A 122 -2.29 16.13 12.95
N PHE A 123 -1.82 15.76 14.14
CA PHE A 123 -2.63 15.21 15.22
C PHE A 123 -2.13 15.68 16.58
N LYS A 124 -3.02 15.64 17.58
CA LYS A 124 -2.69 15.98 18.97
C LYS A 124 -1.85 14.87 19.62
N GLY A 125 -0.70 15.24 20.16
CA GLY A 125 0.25 14.35 20.82
C GLY A 125 1.64 14.38 20.20
N ASN A 126 2.52 13.54 20.74
CA ASN A 126 3.91 13.40 20.28
C ASN A 126 3.99 12.60 18.96
N CYS A 127 4.96 12.95 18.12
CA CYS A 127 5.31 12.23 16.89
C CYS A 127 5.77 10.78 17.11
N ASP A 128 6.10 10.36 18.34
CA ASP A 128 6.40 8.95 18.67
C ASP A 128 5.23 7.99 18.38
N LYS A 129 4.01 8.52 18.21
CA LYS A 129 2.84 7.75 17.77
C LYS A 129 2.84 7.44 16.28
N LEU A 130 3.71 8.06 15.47
CA LEU A 130 3.84 7.76 14.04
C LEU A 130 4.71 6.53 13.84
N TYR A 131 4.26 5.63 12.97
CA TYR A 131 5.06 4.52 12.46
C TYR A 131 5.65 4.86 11.09
N THR A 132 6.74 4.18 10.77
CA THR A 132 7.42 4.31 9.48
C THR A 132 7.19 3.05 8.65
N TYR A 133 6.33 3.17 7.66
CA TYR A 133 5.98 2.13 6.69
C TYR A 133 6.90 2.24 5.50
N ASN A 134 8.00 1.49 5.48
CA ASN A 134 8.98 1.48 4.39
C ASN A 134 9.27 2.88 3.81
N GLY A 135 9.59 3.84 4.69
CA GLY A 135 9.90 5.21 4.28
C GLY A 135 8.71 6.17 4.21
N VAL A 136 7.52 5.77 4.70
CA VAL A 136 6.33 6.63 4.75
C VAL A 136 5.80 6.72 6.18
N TYR A 137 5.55 7.93 6.68
CA TYR A 137 4.92 8.15 7.98
C TYR A 137 3.41 7.88 7.94
N GLY A 138 2.91 7.17 8.96
CA GLY A 138 1.48 6.95 9.15
C GLY A 138 1.12 6.78 10.61
N ILE A 139 -0.07 7.25 10.99
CA ILE A 139 -0.65 6.94 12.29
C ILE A 139 -1.17 5.50 12.21
N PRO A 140 -0.71 4.57 13.06
CA PRO A 140 -1.22 3.21 13.06
C PRO A 140 -2.73 3.20 13.31
N THR A 141 -3.44 2.34 12.59
CA THR A 141 -4.86 2.07 12.80
C THR A 141 -5.09 1.56 14.22
N ASP A 142 -6.21 1.93 14.84
CA ASP A 142 -6.52 1.56 16.22
C ASP A 142 -6.49 0.03 16.38
N ALA A 143 -5.77 -0.44 17.40
CA ALA A 143 -5.62 -1.85 17.70
C ALA A 143 -6.96 -2.59 17.89
N ASN A 144 -8.00 -1.88 18.35
CA ASN A 144 -9.33 -2.45 18.56
C ASN A 144 -10.07 -2.78 17.24
N GLU A 145 -9.61 -2.23 16.11
CA GLU A 145 -10.13 -2.56 14.78
C GLU A 145 -9.64 -3.91 14.26
N PHE A 146 -8.78 -4.61 15.01
CA PHE A 146 -8.24 -5.91 14.63
C PHE A 146 -8.73 -7.02 15.58
N GLU A 147 -9.13 -8.14 14.99
CA GLU A 147 -9.23 -9.43 15.66
C GLU A 147 -7.90 -10.15 15.50
N THR A 148 -7.34 -10.64 16.61
CA THR A 148 -5.97 -11.16 16.65
C THR A 148 -5.87 -12.48 17.40
N GLU A 149 -4.83 -13.22 17.06
CA GLU A 149 -4.41 -14.45 17.72
C GLU A 149 -2.98 -14.27 18.23
N VAL A 150 -2.73 -14.69 19.47
CA VAL A 150 -1.37 -14.76 20.02
C VAL A 150 -0.79 -16.10 19.62
N LEU A 151 0.31 -16.09 18.87
CA LEU A 151 1.04 -17.28 18.45
C LEU A 151 1.87 -17.84 19.62
N ASP A 152 2.32 -19.09 19.50
CA ASP A 152 3.12 -19.78 20.54
C ASP A 152 4.38 -19.02 20.96
N ASN A 153 4.97 -18.25 20.03
CA ASN A 153 6.14 -17.42 20.27
C ASN A 153 5.82 -16.04 20.90
N GLY A 154 4.56 -15.81 21.28
CA GLY A 154 4.09 -14.56 21.90
C GLY A 154 3.82 -13.41 20.92
N LYS A 155 4.04 -13.60 19.61
CA LYS A 155 3.75 -12.61 18.56
C LYS A 155 2.28 -12.67 18.13
N ILE A 156 1.85 -11.72 17.30
CA ILE A 156 0.46 -11.56 16.87
C ILE A 156 0.26 -11.98 15.40
N SER A 157 -0.80 -12.76 15.15
CA SER A 157 -1.45 -12.88 13.84
C SER A 157 -2.74 -12.06 13.79
N ILE A 158 -2.94 -11.27 12.74
CA ILE A 158 -4.21 -10.59 12.47
C ILE A 158 -5.13 -11.56 11.73
N LYS A 159 -6.25 -11.92 12.36
CA LYS A 159 -7.28 -12.82 11.82
C LYS A 159 -8.30 -12.08 10.98
N LYS A 160 -8.64 -10.86 11.40
CA LYS A 160 -9.69 -10.07 10.75
C LYS A 160 -9.56 -8.58 11.08
N TYR A 161 -9.79 -7.74 10.08
CA TYR A 161 -10.04 -6.33 10.26
C TYR A 161 -11.55 -6.07 10.38
N LYS A 162 -11.92 -5.33 11.42
CA LYS A 162 -13.30 -5.00 11.82
C LYS A 162 -13.57 -3.50 11.82
N GLY A 163 -12.58 -2.71 11.42
CA GLY A 163 -12.71 -1.26 11.34
C GLY A 163 -13.56 -0.80 10.15
N PRO A 164 -13.62 0.52 9.92
CA PRO A 164 -14.39 1.11 8.83
C PRO A 164 -13.95 0.62 7.44
N THR A 165 -14.90 0.55 6.52
CA THR A 165 -14.64 0.33 5.08
C THR A 165 -14.30 1.65 4.38
N ASN A 166 -13.78 1.59 3.14
CA ASN A 166 -13.46 2.78 2.34
C ASN A 166 -12.44 3.71 3.01
N THR A 167 -11.44 3.11 3.65
CA THR A 167 -10.40 3.83 4.40
C THR A 167 -9.01 3.36 4.02
N ILE A 168 -8.02 4.11 4.50
CA ILE A 168 -6.60 3.72 4.53
C ILE A 168 -6.38 2.91 5.80
N VAL A 169 -5.69 1.77 5.70
CA VAL A 169 -5.27 0.98 6.86
C VAL A 169 -3.76 1.05 7.01
N ASN A 170 -3.31 1.54 8.15
CA ASN A 170 -1.92 1.54 8.55
C ASN A 170 -1.74 0.45 9.61
N ILE A 171 -1.31 -0.75 9.22
CA ILE A 171 -1.25 -1.88 10.13
C ILE A 171 -0.23 -1.57 11.24
N PRO A 172 -0.55 -1.71 12.53
CA PRO A 172 0.40 -1.42 13.59
C PRO A 172 1.53 -2.47 13.64
N GLU A 173 2.76 -2.05 13.94
CA GLU A 173 3.88 -2.94 14.30
C GLU A 173 3.58 -3.75 15.56
N THR A 174 2.83 -3.19 16.51
CA THR A 174 2.46 -3.87 17.75
C THR A 174 0.99 -3.71 18.09
N ILE A 175 0.38 -4.78 18.60
CA ILE A 175 -0.98 -4.76 19.16
C ILE A 175 -0.86 -5.25 20.60
N ASN A 176 -1.33 -4.43 21.56
CA ASN A 176 -1.22 -4.71 23.00
C ASN A 176 0.21 -5.04 23.45
N GLY A 177 1.20 -4.31 22.91
CA GLY A 177 2.62 -4.49 23.22
C GLY A 177 3.29 -5.71 22.58
N LYS A 178 2.58 -6.47 21.74
CA LYS A 178 3.10 -7.65 21.04
C LYS A 178 3.29 -7.38 19.56
N LEU A 179 4.40 -7.86 18.99
CA LEU A 179 4.77 -7.65 17.59
C LEU A 179 3.79 -8.34 16.62
N VAL A 180 3.28 -7.61 15.64
CA VAL A 180 2.45 -8.13 14.56
C VAL A 180 3.33 -8.71 13.47
N VAL A 181 3.23 -10.02 13.25
CA VAL A 181 4.11 -10.74 12.30
C VAL A 181 3.38 -11.52 11.23
N LYS A 182 2.08 -11.77 11.41
CA LYS A 182 1.30 -12.56 10.47
C LYS A 182 -0.03 -11.88 10.16
N ILE A 183 -0.46 -12.00 8.90
CA ILE A 183 -1.79 -11.64 8.44
C ILE A 183 -2.41 -12.89 7.83
N ASP A 184 -3.48 -13.36 8.44
CA ASP A 184 -4.15 -14.60 8.04
C ASP A 184 -5.00 -14.44 6.78
N SER A 185 -5.44 -15.59 6.24
CA SER A 185 -6.22 -15.63 5.01
C SER A 185 -7.48 -14.80 5.18
N TYR A 186 -7.78 -13.97 4.19
CA TYR A 186 -8.95 -13.10 4.16
C TYR A 186 -9.06 -12.04 5.25
N ALA A 187 -8.01 -11.77 6.03
CA ALA A 187 -8.08 -10.84 7.16
C ALA A 187 -8.67 -9.47 6.79
N PHE A 188 -8.42 -8.98 5.58
CA PHE A 188 -8.91 -7.70 5.05
C PHE A 188 -9.81 -7.86 3.81
N ARG A 189 -10.40 -9.04 3.58
CA ARG A 189 -11.19 -9.32 2.37
C ARG A 189 -12.45 -8.45 2.29
N TRP A 190 -12.72 -7.87 1.11
CA TRP A 190 -13.95 -7.13 0.81
C TRP A 190 -14.27 -5.93 1.73
N MET A 191 -13.23 -5.26 2.20
CA MET A 191 -13.35 -4.10 3.10
C MET A 191 -13.37 -2.74 2.36
N LYS A 192 -13.36 -2.77 1.01
CA LYS A 192 -13.32 -1.57 0.14
C LYS A 192 -12.16 -0.64 0.47
N LEU A 193 -11.05 -1.15 1.01
CA LEU A 193 -9.89 -0.34 1.39
C LEU A 193 -9.29 0.34 0.16
N THR A 194 -8.81 1.57 0.32
CA THR A 194 -8.20 2.34 -0.78
C THR A 194 -6.67 2.30 -0.76
N LYS A 195 -6.08 2.19 0.43
CA LYS A 195 -4.65 2.01 0.62
C LYS A 195 -4.37 1.11 1.82
N VAL A 196 -3.27 0.37 1.77
CA VAL A 196 -2.76 -0.35 2.92
C VAL A 196 -1.27 -0.10 3.09
N ARG A 197 -0.85 0.14 4.34
CA ARG A 197 0.55 0.23 4.72
C ARG A 197 0.87 -0.90 5.68
N ILE A 198 1.83 -1.73 5.28
CA ILE A 198 2.20 -2.97 5.95
C ILE A 198 3.56 -2.74 6.61
N PRO A 199 3.68 -2.87 7.94
CA PRO A 199 4.91 -2.57 8.64
C PRO A 199 5.94 -3.68 8.44
N ASN A 200 7.23 -3.34 8.59
CA ASN A 200 8.34 -4.30 8.43
C ASN A 200 8.30 -5.46 9.43
N SER A 201 7.51 -5.36 10.50
CA SER A 201 7.31 -6.45 11.44
C SER A 201 6.54 -7.63 10.85
N VAL A 202 5.75 -7.42 9.78
CA VAL A 202 4.98 -8.49 9.14
C VAL A 202 5.91 -9.39 8.32
N GLU A 203 6.00 -10.65 8.73
CA GLU A 203 6.84 -11.73 8.16
C GLU A 203 6.03 -12.67 7.25
N ARG A 204 4.70 -12.66 7.35
CA ARG A 204 3.83 -13.57 6.58
C ARG A 204 2.46 -12.98 6.28
N MET A 205 2.04 -13.12 5.03
CA MET A 205 0.67 -12.87 4.58
C MET A 205 0.13 -14.10 3.90
N GLU A 206 -1.06 -14.52 4.31
CA GLU A 206 -1.72 -15.71 3.79
C GLU A 206 -2.70 -15.38 2.64
N TRP A 207 -3.20 -16.43 2.00
CA TRP A 207 -3.99 -16.38 0.77
C TRP A 207 -5.17 -15.40 0.85
N GLY A 208 -5.28 -14.53 -0.15
CA GLY A 208 -6.40 -13.59 -0.25
C GLY A 208 -6.54 -12.63 0.94
N SER A 209 -5.49 -12.42 1.73
CA SER A 209 -5.51 -11.52 2.91
C SER A 209 -6.05 -10.13 2.60
N PHE A 210 -5.84 -9.59 1.39
CA PHE A 210 -6.34 -8.30 0.92
C PHE A 210 -7.24 -8.40 -0.32
N MET A 211 -7.81 -9.57 -0.59
CA MET A 211 -8.65 -9.81 -1.76
C MET A 211 -9.89 -8.91 -1.80
N GLY A 212 -10.23 -8.40 -2.98
CA GLY A 212 -11.53 -7.78 -3.22
C GLY A 212 -11.69 -6.39 -2.60
N ASN A 213 -10.62 -5.59 -2.55
CA ASN A 213 -10.65 -4.21 -2.10
C ASN A 213 -10.57 -3.22 -3.27
N ASN A 214 -10.41 -1.93 -2.98
CA ASN A 214 -10.24 -0.86 -3.97
C ASN A 214 -8.81 -0.28 -3.88
N LEU A 215 -7.82 -1.13 -3.54
CA LEU A 215 -6.46 -0.67 -3.29
C LEU A 215 -5.88 -0.02 -4.54
N ASN A 216 -5.44 1.23 -4.42
CA ASN A 216 -4.69 1.95 -5.45
C ASN A 216 -3.23 2.23 -5.04
N GLU A 217 -2.89 1.95 -3.78
CA GLU A 217 -1.53 2.06 -3.25
C GLU A 217 -1.32 1.02 -2.14
N ILE A 218 -0.16 0.36 -2.20
CA ILE A 218 0.30 -0.58 -1.18
C ILE A 218 1.72 -0.17 -0.80
N ILE A 219 1.95 0.03 0.49
CA ILE A 219 3.30 0.16 1.03
C ILE A 219 3.70 -1.18 1.61
N PHE A 220 4.57 -1.89 0.88
CA PHE A 220 5.08 -3.22 1.23
C PHE A 220 6.13 -3.15 2.36
N PRO A 221 6.21 -4.19 3.22
CA PRO A 221 7.27 -4.30 4.20
C PRO A 221 8.60 -4.67 3.53
N LYS A 222 9.72 -4.40 4.21
CA LYS A 222 11.08 -4.79 3.79
C LYS A 222 11.42 -6.26 4.08
N ASN A 223 10.69 -6.92 4.98
CA ASN A 223 11.07 -8.25 5.46
C ASN A 223 10.28 -9.36 4.76
N GLU A 224 10.77 -10.59 4.99
CA GLU A 224 10.32 -11.88 4.46
C GLU A 224 8.84 -11.92 4.06
N TYR A 225 8.59 -12.32 2.81
CA TYR A 225 7.24 -12.54 2.28
C TYR A 225 7.06 -14.03 1.99
N THR A 226 6.21 -14.69 2.78
CA THR A 226 5.92 -16.12 2.57
C THR A 226 4.94 -16.35 1.39
N TYR A 227 5.24 -17.42 0.66
CA TYR A 227 4.70 -18.08 -0.54
C TYR A 227 3.20 -18.16 -0.86
N SER A 228 2.26 -17.65 -0.05
CA SER A 228 0.85 -17.79 -0.44
C SER A 228 0.54 -16.79 -1.57
N GLY A 229 0.37 -17.28 -2.80
CA GLY A 229 -0.04 -16.46 -3.94
C GLY A 229 -1.36 -15.71 -3.69
N ALA A 230 -1.66 -14.74 -4.56
CA ALA A 230 -2.96 -14.08 -4.65
C ALA A 230 -3.41 -13.28 -3.42
N ASN A 231 -2.49 -12.67 -2.65
CA ASN A 231 -2.88 -11.85 -1.50
C ASN A 231 -3.75 -10.64 -1.91
N PHE A 232 -3.53 -10.08 -3.11
CA PHE A 232 -4.10 -8.80 -3.56
C PHE A 232 -4.99 -8.93 -4.80
N ILE A 233 -5.51 -10.12 -5.12
CA ILE A 233 -6.41 -10.28 -6.27
C ILE A 233 -7.69 -9.45 -6.11
N SER A 234 -8.27 -9.05 -7.24
CA SER A 234 -9.52 -8.27 -7.30
C SER A 234 -9.37 -6.93 -6.56
N ASN A 235 -8.35 -6.16 -6.93
CA ASN A 235 -8.12 -4.78 -6.46
C ASN A 235 -8.15 -3.80 -7.64
N ASN A 236 -7.81 -2.53 -7.39
CA ASN A 236 -7.84 -1.46 -8.38
C ASN A 236 -6.50 -0.72 -8.45
N MET A 237 -5.40 -1.49 -8.41
CA MET A 237 -4.05 -0.93 -8.51
C MET A 237 -3.84 -0.33 -9.91
N PRO A 238 -3.17 0.83 -10.01
CA PRO A 238 -2.73 1.36 -11.30
C PRO A 238 -1.90 0.33 -12.08
N GLU A 239 -1.99 0.34 -13.40
CA GLU A 239 -1.36 -0.65 -14.29
C GLU A 239 0.14 -0.83 -14.00
N GLU A 240 0.85 0.28 -13.79
CA GLU A 240 2.29 0.29 -13.51
C GLU A 240 2.67 -0.32 -12.16
N LYS A 241 1.69 -0.54 -11.27
CA LYS A 241 1.84 -1.15 -9.94
C LYS A 241 0.95 -2.40 -9.74
N ALA A 242 0.26 -2.85 -10.79
CA ALA A 242 -0.71 -3.94 -10.71
C ALA A 242 -0.05 -5.32 -10.56
N TRP A 243 1.18 -5.47 -11.08
CA TRP A 243 1.94 -6.72 -11.03
C TRP A 243 2.67 -6.85 -9.70
N ILE A 244 2.11 -7.62 -8.77
CA ILE A 244 2.71 -7.86 -7.46
C ILE A 244 3.60 -9.09 -7.54
N TYR A 245 4.90 -8.84 -7.53
CA TYR A 245 5.94 -9.86 -7.60
C TYR A 245 6.21 -10.50 -6.24
N HIS A 246 6.79 -11.69 -6.26
CA HIS A 246 7.40 -12.28 -5.07
C HIS A 246 8.52 -11.36 -4.54
N ARG A 247 8.80 -11.45 -3.23
CA ARG A 247 9.90 -10.72 -2.61
C ARG A 247 10.84 -11.71 -1.93
N THR A 248 12.14 -11.47 -2.06
CA THR A 248 13.18 -12.24 -1.38
C THR A 248 13.16 -11.98 0.12
N VAL A 249 13.93 -12.76 0.88
CA VAL A 249 14.10 -12.58 2.34
C VAL A 249 14.57 -11.17 2.69
N ASP A 250 15.35 -10.53 1.83
CA ASP A 250 15.88 -9.16 1.99
C ASP A 250 14.92 -8.07 1.48
N GLY A 251 13.68 -8.44 1.09
CA GLY A 251 12.64 -7.51 0.64
C GLY A 251 12.73 -7.07 -0.82
N LEU A 252 13.71 -7.58 -1.58
CA LEU A 252 13.88 -7.25 -3.00
C LEU A 252 12.82 -7.96 -3.84
N GLU A 253 12.31 -7.29 -4.86
CA GLU A 253 11.36 -7.89 -5.79
C GLU A 253 12.03 -8.92 -6.69
N ASP A 254 11.53 -10.14 -6.68
CA ASP A 254 11.84 -11.15 -7.69
C ASP A 254 10.81 -11.05 -8.82
N ARG A 255 11.11 -10.23 -9.82
CA ARG A 255 10.25 -9.98 -10.98
C ARG A 255 10.01 -11.21 -11.86
N LYS A 256 10.69 -12.33 -11.59
CA LYS A 256 10.48 -13.60 -12.29
C LYS A 256 9.27 -14.36 -11.76
N VAL A 257 8.80 -14.05 -10.56
CA VAL A 257 7.73 -14.81 -9.90
C VAL A 257 6.55 -13.88 -9.63
N LEU A 258 5.44 -14.12 -10.32
CA LEU A 258 4.21 -13.37 -10.09
C LEU A 258 3.47 -13.95 -8.88
N ASN A 259 3.29 -13.14 -7.84
CA ASN A 259 2.48 -13.51 -6.69
C ASN A 259 0.99 -13.21 -6.91
N SER A 260 0.67 -12.00 -7.39
CA SER A 260 -0.71 -11.55 -7.55
C SER A 260 -0.81 -10.47 -8.62
N TYR A 261 -1.86 -10.51 -9.44
CA TYR A 261 -2.28 -9.36 -10.22
C TYR A 261 -3.37 -8.59 -9.44
N ALA A 262 -3.06 -7.35 -9.08
CA ALA A 262 -3.89 -6.48 -8.24
C ALA A 262 -4.59 -5.36 -9.03
N GLY A 263 -4.40 -5.31 -10.35
CA GLY A 263 -5.09 -4.38 -11.24
C GLY A 263 -6.55 -4.78 -11.48
N ALA A 264 -7.36 -3.83 -11.95
CA ALA A 264 -8.76 -4.06 -12.28
C ALA A 264 -8.96 -4.67 -13.68
N ASP A 265 -8.01 -4.47 -14.60
CA ASP A 265 -8.13 -4.95 -15.96
C ASP A 265 -8.17 -6.47 -16.01
N LYS A 266 -9.19 -7.00 -16.68
CA LYS A 266 -9.36 -8.43 -16.89
C LYS A 266 -8.64 -8.96 -18.12
N LYS A 267 -8.13 -8.06 -18.96
CA LYS A 267 -7.34 -8.36 -20.14
C LYS A 267 -5.90 -7.98 -19.85
N VAL A 268 -5.01 -8.97 -19.85
CA VAL A 268 -3.64 -8.75 -19.37
C VAL A 268 -2.63 -9.36 -20.32
N ASN A 269 -1.52 -8.65 -20.50
CA ASN A 269 -0.33 -9.15 -21.17
C ASN A 269 0.76 -9.39 -20.11
N VAL A 270 1.09 -10.65 -19.84
CA VAL A 270 2.01 -11.03 -18.76
C VAL A 270 3.42 -10.52 -19.07
N PRO A 271 4.04 -9.68 -18.23
CA PRO A 271 5.39 -9.18 -18.46
C PRO A 271 6.38 -10.30 -18.81
N SER A 272 7.21 -10.07 -19.83
CA SER A 272 8.14 -11.08 -20.39
C SER A 272 9.23 -11.55 -19.41
N LEU A 273 9.46 -10.82 -18.32
CA LEU A 273 10.40 -11.22 -17.27
C LEU A 273 9.84 -12.32 -16.35
N ILE A 274 8.52 -12.55 -16.35
CA ILE A 274 7.87 -13.53 -15.47
C ILE A 274 8.14 -14.95 -15.99
N GLU A 275 8.82 -15.74 -15.17
CA GLU A 275 9.11 -17.16 -15.41
C GLU A 275 8.13 -18.09 -14.67
N VAL A 276 7.50 -17.61 -13.59
CA VAL A 276 6.63 -18.40 -12.71
C VAL A 276 5.35 -17.65 -12.37
N LEU A 277 4.20 -18.29 -12.59
CA LEU A 277 2.91 -17.85 -12.07
C LEU A 277 2.57 -18.63 -10.80
N LEU A 278 2.47 -17.96 -9.65
CA LEU A 278 1.99 -18.61 -8.42
C LEU A 278 0.49 -18.88 -8.50
N SER A 279 0.01 -19.76 -7.61
CA SER A 279 -1.39 -20.16 -7.56
C SER A 279 -2.33 -18.97 -7.39
N TRP A 280 -3.43 -18.97 -8.16
CA TRP A 280 -4.44 -17.89 -8.25
C TRP A 280 -3.92 -16.50 -8.69
N SER A 281 -2.65 -16.37 -9.10
CA SER A 281 -2.05 -15.05 -9.41
C SER A 281 -2.76 -14.27 -10.53
N LEU A 282 -3.38 -14.97 -11.49
CA LEU A 282 -4.12 -14.42 -12.64
C LEU A 282 -5.54 -15.01 -12.76
N THR A 283 -6.20 -15.30 -11.64
CA THR A 283 -7.59 -15.79 -11.65
C THR A 283 -8.58 -14.76 -12.23
N ASN A 284 -9.70 -15.23 -12.80
CA ASN A 284 -10.82 -14.40 -13.28
C ASN A 284 -10.43 -13.39 -14.39
N ARG A 285 -9.74 -13.86 -15.43
CA ARG A 285 -9.34 -13.03 -16.58
C ARG A 285 -10.22 -13.31 -17.80
N GLU A 286 -10.50 -12.26 -18.57
CA GLU A 286 -11.23 -12.34 -19.85
C GLU A 286 -10.28 -12.56 -21.02
N GLU A 287 -9.02 -12.16 -20.87
CA GLU A 287 -7.97 -12.38 -21.88
C GLU A 287 -6.60 -12.41 -21.18
N VAL A 288 -5.76 -13.37 -21.56
CA VAL A 288 -4.39 -13.47 -21.04
C VAL A 288 -3.43 -13.79 -22.17
N ILE A 289 -2.48 -12.89 -22.41
CA ILE A 289 -1.34 -13.15 -23.30
C ILE A 289 -0.18 -13.62 -22.42
N LEU A 290 0.20 -14.88 -22.60
CA LEU A 290 1.40 -15.46 -21.99
C LEU A 290 2.58 -15.25 -22.93
N ASN A 291 3.67 -14.67 -22.42
CA ASN A 291 4.89 -14.41 -23.20
C ASN A 291 5.92 -15.54 -23.06
N GLU A 292 6.78 -15.67 -24.08
CA GLU A 292 7.95 -16.55 -24.01
C GLU A 292 8.87 -16.12 -22.86
N GLY A 293 9.49 -17.10 -22.21
CA GLY A 293 10.21 -16.92 -20.94
C GLY A 293 9.47 -17.54 -19.75
N LEU A 294 8.15 -17.67 -19.84
CA LEU A 294 7.33 -18.37 -18.85
C LEU A 294 7.68 -19.87 -18.80
N LYS A 295 7.95 -20.40 -17.62
CA LYS A 295 8.38 -21.80 -17.40
C LYS A 295 7.37 -22.62 -16.59
N ILE A 296 6.82 -22.02 -15.54
CA ILE A 296 6.01 -22.73 -14.54
C ILE A 296 4.69 -21.99 -14.31
N MET A 297 3.60 -22.75 -14.36
CA MET A 297 2.25 -22.29 -14.02
C MET A 297 1.74 -23.13 -12.86
N HIS A 298 1.66 -22.57 -11.65
CA HIS A 298 1.18 -23.28 -10.47
C HIS A 298 -0.34 -23.42 -10.46
N ASP A 299 -0.83 -24.34 -9.63
CA ASP A 299 -2.24 -24.71 -9.55
C ASP A 299 -3.16 -23.49 -9.50
N PHE A 300 -4.27 -23.51 -10.23
CA PHE A 300 -5.25 -22.41 -10.28
C PHE A 300 -4.72 -21.05 -10.77
N SER A 301 -3.50 -20.93 -11.32
CA SER A 301 -2.93 -19.62 -11.67
C SER A 301 -3.79 -18.80 -12.65
N LEU A 302 -4.55 -19.47 -13.53
CA LEU A 302 -5.45 -18.86 -14.52
C LEU A 302 -6.91 -19.31 -14.33
N SER A 303 -7.29 -19.80 -13.14
CA SER A 303 -8.63 -20.35 -12.89
C SER A 303 -9.73 -19.30 -13.08
N GLU A 304 -10.97 -19.76 -13.25
CA GLU A 304 -12.16 -18.90 -13.37
C GLU A 304 -12.10 -17.91 -14.54
N HIS A 305 -11.23 -18.19 -15.53
CA HIS A 305 -11.11 -17.38 -16.73
C HIS A 305 -12.40 -17.39 -17.57
N GLN A 306 -12.54 -16.39 -18.44
CA GLN A 306 -13.63 -16.19 -19.39
C GLN A 306 -13.12 -16.05 -20.83
N PHE A 307 -11.89 -16.49 -21.14
CA PHE A 307 -11.42 -16.55 -22.53
C PHE A 307 -11.94 -17.82 -23.22
N THR A 308 -11.90 -17.83 -24.55
CA THR A 308 -12.28 -18.97 -25.39
C THR A 308 -11.09 -19.82 -25.81
N GLU A 309 -9.91 -19.21 -25.88
CA GLU A 309 -8.65 -19.86 -26.23
C GLU A 309 -7.49 -19.36 -25.39
N ILE A 310 -6.46 -20.21 -25.23
CA ILE A 310 -5.19 -19.83 -24.62
C ILE A 310 -4.02 -20.43 -25.40
N ARG A 311 -2.95 -19.64 -25.52
CA ARG A 311 -1.68 -20.05 -26.12
C ARG A 311 -0.66 -20.29 -25.02
N ILE A 312 -0.20 -21.54 -24.87
CA ILE A 312 0.85 -21.91 -23.93
C ILE A 312 2.20 -21.68 -24.63
N PRO A 313 3.08 -20.80 -24.12
CA PRO A 313 4.38 -20.49 -24.73
C PRO A 313 5.30 -21.70 -24.84
N SER A 314 6.23 -21.67 -25.79
CA SER A 314 7.15 -22.80 -26.03
C SER A 314 8.08 -23.08 -24.86
N THR A 315 8.36 -22.07 -24.02
CA THR A 315 9.23 -22.16 -22.85
C THR A 315 8.61 -22.86 -21.65
N VAL A 316 7.29 -23.12 -21.64
CA VAL A 316 6.62 -23.73 -20.49
C VAL A 316 7.05 -25.19 -20.33
N THR A 317 7.54 -25.52 -19.13
CA THR A 317 8.02 -26.85 -18.77
C THR A 317 7.12 -27.57 -17.76
N ASN A 318 6.35 -26.83 -16.96
CA ASN A 318 5.48 -27.40 -15.93
C ASN A 318 4.16 -26.64 -15.82
N ILE A 319 3.04 -27.38 -15.76
CA ILE A 319 1.70 -26.84 -15.58
C ILE A 319 1.04 -27.64 -14.45
N GLY A 320 0.61 -26.92 -13.41
CA GLY A 320 -0.09 -27.46 -12.25
C GLY A 320 -1.54 -27.87 -12.55
N THR A 321 -2.21 -28.41 -11.54
CA THR A 321 -3.61 -28.82 -11.63
C THR A 321 -4.54 -27.61 -11.61
N ASP A 322 -5.71 -27.71 -12.24
CA ASP A 322 -6.75 -26.68 -12.22
C ASP A 322 -6.29 -25.29 -12.72
N VAL A 323 -5.14 -25.19 -13.38
CA VAL A 323 -4.61 -23.93 -13.91
C VAL A 323 -5.62 -23.23 -14.81
N LEU A 324 -6.32 -23.99 -15.66
CA LEU A 324 -7.36 -23.50 -16.57
C LEU A 324 -8.76 -23.92 -16.12
N ARG A 325 -8.95 -24.18 -14.82
CA ARG A 325 -10.23 -24.60 -14.28
C ARG A 325 -11.35 -23.65 -14.68
N LEU A 326 -12.37 -24.20 -15.33
CA LEU A 326 -13.53 -23.44 -15.80
C LEU A 326 -14.37 -22.97 -14.62
N SER A 327 -14.85 -21.72 -14.69
CA SER A 327 -15.95 -21.30 -13.83
C SER A 327 -17.24 -21.99 -14.27
N PRO A 328 -18.26 -22.13 -13.40
CA PRO A 328 -19.57 -22.62 -13.81
C PRO A 328 -20.24 -21.79 -14.92
N THR A 329 -19.75 -20.56 -15.14
CA THR A 329 -20.26 -19.61 -16.15
C THR A 329 -19.48 -19.65 -17.46
N ASN A 330 -18.33 -20.32 -17.51
CA ASN A 330 -17.56 -20.47 -18.74
C ASN A 330 -17.99 -21.76 -19.46
N ASP A 331 -18.83 -21.59 -20.47
CA ASP A 331 -19.31 -22.63 -21.39
C ASP A 331 -18.75 -22.47 -22.82
N HIS A 332 -17.79 -21.54 -23.00
CA HIS A 332 -17.26 -21.15 -24.31
C HIS A 332 -15.75 -21.39 -24.45
N PHE A 333 -15.06 -21.89 -23.43
CA PHE A 333 -13.65 -22.27 -23.54
C PHE A 333 -13.51 -23.54 -24.39
N GLN A 334 -12.83 -23.41 -25.52
CA GLN A 334 -12.86 -24.43 -26.58
C GLN A 334 -11.47 -24.86 -27.03
N LYS A 335 -10.43 -24.07 -26.78
CA LYS A 335 -9.14 -24.30 -27.45
C LYS A 335 -7.92 -24.01 -26.58
N ILE A 336 -6.97 -24.94 -26.60
CA ILE A 336 -5.62 -24.77 -26.07
C ILE A 336 -4.65 -24.94 -27.22
N ILE A 337 -3.79 -23.94 -27.43
CA ILE A 337 -2.68 -24.02 -28.38
C ILE A 337 -1.42 -24.31 -27.57
N ASN A 338 -0.92 -25.54 -27.69
CA ASN A 338 0.25 -26.04 -26.99
C ASN A 338 1.52 -25.88 -27.84
N LYS A 339 2.27 -24.79 -27.64
CA LYS A 339 3.54 -24.55 -28.35
C LYS A 339 4.75 -25.26 -27.75
N THR A 340 4.59 -25.93 -26.60
CA THR A 340 5.71 -26.54 -25.86
C THR A 340 6.27 -27.80 -26.54
N GLY A 341 5.45 -28.45 -27.38
CA GLY A 341 5.72 -29.80 -27.90
C GLY A 341 5.73 -30.90 -26.81
N ARG A 342 5.31 -30.59 -25.57
CA ARG A 342 5.29 -31.51 -24.43
C ARG A 342 3.89 -32.07 -24.21
N ALA A 343 3.86 -33.27 -23.66
CA ALA A 343 2.65 -33.90 -23.19
C ALA A 343 2.32 -33.43 -21.76
N PHE A 344 1.07 -33.03 -21.54
CA PHE A 344 0.55 -32.68 -20.22
C PHE A 344 -0.79 -33.37 -19.98
N ASP A 345 -1.16 -33.52 -18.71
CA ASP A 345 -2.48 -34.01 -18.33
C ASP A 345 -3.50 -32.87 -18.41
N TRP A 346 -4.04 -32.66 -19.61
CA TRP A 346 -4.97 -31.57 -19.87
C TRP A 346 -6.32 -31.75 -19.15
N GLY A 347 -6.69 -32.97 -18.77
CA GLY A 347 -7.85 -33.22 -17.91
C GLY A 347 -7.68 -32.56 -16.53
N LEU A 348 -6.54 -32.82 -15.87
CA LEU A 348 -6.22 -32.16 -14.59
C LEU A 348 -6.03 -30.65 -14.73
N ILE A 349 -5.43 -30.17 -15.83
CA ILE A 349 -5.19 -28.73 -16.03
C ILE A 349 -6.51 -27.95 -16.18
N THR A 350 -7.53 -28.56 -16.81
CA THR A 350 -8.82 -27.93 -17.09
C THR A 350 -9.87 -28.16 -15.99
N GLY A 351 -9.54 -28.95 -14.96
CA GLY A 351 -10.39 -29.17 -13.78
C GLY A 351 -11.34 -30.36 -13.89
N THR A 352 -11.03 -31.35 -14.72
CA THR A 352 -11.72 -32.64 -14.77
C THR A 352 -10.85 -33.75 -14.16
N THR A 353 -11.18 -35.00 -14.43
CA THR A 353 -10.35 -36.15 -14.05
C THR A 353 -9.18 -36.32 -15.01
N SER A 354 -8.09 -36.93 -14.53
CA SER A 354 -6.92 -37.25 -15.35
C SER A 354 -7.30 -38.02 -16.61
N THR A 355 -6.81 -37.54 -17.76
CA THR A 355 -7.00 -38.18 -19.07
C THR A 355 -5.70 -38.79 -19.61
N GLY A 356 -4.65 -38.81 -18.80
CA GLY A 356 -3.29 -39.15 -19.23
C GLY A 356 -2.61 -37.98 -19.96
N ALA A 357 -1.29 -38.02 -20.05
CA ALA A 357 -0.53 -36.94 -20.67
C ALA A 357 -0.51 -37.06 -22.20
N PHE A 358 -0.84 -35.98 -22.92
CA PHE A 358 -0.77 -35.93 -24.38
C PHE A 358 -0.37 -34.55 -24.91
N VAL A 359 0.18 -34.50 -26.13
CA VAL A 359 0.64 -33.24 -26.76
C VAL A 359 -0.53 -32.49 -27.40
N THR A 360 -1.37 -33.21 -28.15
CA THR A 360 -2.57 -32.73 -28.84
C THR A 360 -3.68 -33.75 -28.69
N GLY A 361 -4.94 -33.32 -28.72
CA GLY A 361 -6.09 -34.18 -28.46
C GLY A 361 -7.32 -33.41 -28.03
N VAL A 362 -8.31 -34.12 -27.49
CA VAL A 362 -9.56 -33.54 -26.99
C VAL A 362 -9.67 -33.84 -25.51
N VAL A 363 -9.98 -32.84 -24.70
CA VAL A 363 -10.43 -33.03 -23.32
C VAL A 363 -11.94 -32.97 -23.31
N HIS A 364 -12.58 -34.05 -22.88
CA HIS A 364 -14.01 -34.08 -22.63
C HIS A 364 -14.30 -33.40 -21.29
N HIS A 365 -14.89 -32.20 -21.32
CA HIS A 365 -15.28 -31.45 -20.13
C HIS A 365 -16.81 -31.38 -20.02
N PRO A 366 -17.39 -31.42 -18.81
CA PRO A 366 -18.83 -31.22 -18.61
C PRO A 366 -19.43 -29.94 -19.21
N ASN A 367 -18.61 -28.96 -19.60
CA ASN A 367 -19.04 -27.66 -20.11
C ASN A 367 -18.81 -27.54 -21.63
N GLY A 368 -18.35 -28.61 -22.29
CA GLY A 368 -17.99 -28.61 -23.70
C GLY A 368 -16.59 -29.18 -23.93
N ASP A 369 -16.38 -29.82 -25.07
CA ASP A 369 -15.09 -30.39 -25.41
C ASP A 369 -14.05 -29.29 -25.67
N ILE A 370 -12.84 -29.49 -25.15
CA ILE A 370 -11.71 -28.56 -25.30
C ILE A 370 -10.70 -29.20 -26.24
N GLN A 371 -10.44 -28.56 -27.37
CA GLN A 371 -9.48 -29.00 -28.35
C GLN A 371 -8.07 -28.51 -27.99
N VAL A 372 -7.15 -29.46 -27.80
CA VAL A 372 -5.71 -29.18 -27.67
C VAL A 372 -5.04 -29.39 -29.02
N VAL A 373 -4.42 -28.34 -29.56
CA VAL A 373 -3.69 -28.36 -30.84
C VAL A 373 -2.25 -27.95 -30.63
N SER A 374 -1.38 -28.40 -31.52
CA SER A 374 -0.04 -27.82 -31.69
C SER A 374 -0.16 -26.54 -32.53
N GLU A 375 0.81 -25.64 -32.37
CA GLU A 375 1.04 -24.56 -33.33
C GLU A 375 2.01 -24.98 -34.43
#